data_AF-R1DTR7-F1
#
_entry.id   AF-R1DTR7-F1
#
_cell.length_a   1.000
_cell.length_b   1.000
_cell.length_c   1.000
_cell.angle_alpha   90.00
_cell.angle_beta   90.00
_cell.angle_gamma   90.00
#
_symmetry.space_group_name_H-M   'P 1'
#
loop_
_entity.id
_entity.type
_entity.pdbx_description
1 polymer ?
#
loop_
_entity_poly.entity_id
_entity_poly.type
_entity_poly.pdbx_seq_one_letter_code
_entity_poly.pdbx_strand_id
1 'polypeptide(L)'
;MADKVFKLGELELGAGKANVAFKPLMDSSEAVVVRYKLPFGLNAEEQAGRVVVTQDGAGGERVGDVLRFTTRWSLGLPQGGGLVSTAASFGGAIGWQLSLFDVAKARNFDEVVEALTSNTEDRTNQVTLIFERPTA
;
A
#
# COMPACT_ATOMS: atom_id res chain seq x y z
N MET A 1 18.56 -15.19 7.49
CA MET A 1 17.73 -14.28 6.66
C MET A 1 18.53 -13.02 6.44
N ALA A 2 18.88 -12.72 5.19
CA ALA A 2 19.80 -11.64 4.88
C ALA A 2 19.25 -10.27 5.32
N ASP A 3 20.13 -9.35 5.73
CA ASP A 3 19.87 -7.94 6.06
C ASP A 3 19.37 -7.09 4.87
N LYS A 4 18.74 -7.73 3.88
CA LYS A 4 18.18 -7.07 2.70
C LYS A 4 17.04 -6.18 3.16
N VAL A 5 17.13 -4.89 2.81
CA VAL A 5 16.06 -3.91 2.99
C VAL A 5 15.75 -3.36 1.61
N PHE A 6 14.49 -3.47 1.19
CA PHE A 6 14.03 -2.75 0.01
C PHE A 6 13.97 -1.27 0.36
N LYS A 7 14.73 -0.44 -0.36
CA LYS A 7 14.73 1.01 -0.24
C LYS A 7 14.16 1.58 -1.54
N LEU A 8 12.87 1.89 -1.53
CA LEU A 8 12.18 2.46 -2.70
C LEU A 8 12.34 3.99 -2.78
N GLY A 9 12.81 4.61 -1.70
CA GLY A 9 12.98 6.06 -1.62
C GLY A 9 11.65 6.79 -1.50
N GLU A 10 11.61 8.05 -1.97
CA GLU A 10 10.40 8.86 -1.99
C GLU A 10 9.47 8.36 -3.12
N LEU A 11 8.30 7.86 -2.73
CA LEU A 11 7.25 7.42 -3.65
C LEU A 11 6.10 8.41 -3.65
N GLU A 12 5.68 8.82 -4.86
CA GLU A 12 4.42 9.52 -5.09
C GLU A 12 3.23 8.57 -4.85
N LEU A 13 2.29 9.02 -4.02
CA LEU A 13 1.06 8.33 -3.61
C LEU A 13 -0.21 8.95 -4.21
N GLY A 14 -0.07 9.78 -5.25
CA GLY A 14 -1.17 10.55 -5.84
C GLY A 14 -1.34 11.90 -5.15
N ALA A 15 -1.94 11.91 -3.96
CA ALA A 15 -2.19 13.14 -3.19
C ALA A 15 -1.09 13.51 -2.17
N GLY A 16 0.02 12.77 -2.15
CA GLY A 16 1.13 12.98 -1.22
C GLY A 16 2.33 12.09 -1.52
N LYS A 17 3.34 12.12 -0.66
CA LYS A 17 4.59 11.37 -0.82
C LYS A 17 5.02 10.63 0.44
N ALA A 18 5.57 9.44 0.30
CA ALA A 18 6.12 8.68 1.43
C ALA A 18 7.52 8.12 1.12
N ASN A 19 8.40 8.14 2.11
CA ASN A 19 9.69 7.47 2.05
C ASN A 19 9.52 6.00 2.44
N VAL A 20 9.70 5.08 1.50
CA VAL A 20 9.39 3.67 1.73
C VAL A 20 10.66 2.83 1.82
N ALA A 21 10.82 2.18 2.97
CA ALA A 21 11.78 1.11 3.16
C ALA A 21 11.20 -0.01 4.03
N PHE A 22 11.39 -1.26 3.63
CA PHE A 22 10.87 -2.42 4.35
C PHE A 22 11.72 -3.68 4.13
N LYS A 23 11.57 -4.64 5.05
CA LYS A 23 12.26 -5.94 4.95
C LYS A 23 11.42 -6.92 4.11
N PRO A 24 12.06 -7.75 3.27
CA PRO A 24 11.39 -8.82 2.55
C PRO A 24 10.77 -9.82 3.54
N LEU A 25 9.66 -10.44 3.13
CA LEU A 25 9.08 -11.61 3.79
C LEU A 25 9.56 -12.92 3.17
N MET A 26 10.12 -12.88 1.97
CA MET A 26 10.60 -14.04 1.21
C MET A 26 12.13 -14.03 1.11
N ASP A 27 12.73 -15.22 0.96
CA ASP A 27 14.20 -15.36 0.94
C ASP A 27 14.83 -14.72 -0.32
N SER A 28 14.16 -14.86 -1.46
CA SER A 28 14.57 -14.28 -2.74
C SER A 28 13.38 -13.58 -3.38
N SER A 29 13.41 -12.25 -3.36
CA SER A 29 12.35 -11.42 -3.90
C SER A 29 12.81 -10.03 -4.31
N GLU A 30 11.96 -9.34 -5.07
CA GLU A 30 12.06 -7.92 -5.41
C GLU A 30 10.80 -7.15 -5.02
N ALA A 31 10.93 -5.84 -4.82
CA ALA A 31 9.79 -4.97 -4.55
C ALA A 31 9.27 -4.36 -5.86
N VAL A 32 7.97 -4.47 -6.08
CA VAL A 32 7.29 -3.99 -7.30
C VAL A 32 6.26 -2.94 -6.89
N VAL A 33 6.35 -1.74 -7.47
CA VAL A 33 5.38 -0.67 -7.22
C VAL A 33 4.41 -0.60 -8.38
N VAL A 34 3.12 -0.72 -8.09
CA VAL A 34 2.02 -0.65 -9.05
C VAL A 34 1.12 0.51 -8.70
N ARG A 35 0.65 1.23 -9.71
CA ARG A 35 -0.25 2.38 -9.56
C ARG A 35 -1.45 2.19 -10.46
N TYR A 36 -2.64 2.28 -9.89
CA TYR A 36 -3.89 2.20 -10.61
C TYR A 36 -4.66 3.51 -10.52
N LYS A 37 -5.31 3.91 -11.62
CA LYS A 37 -6.38 4.92 -11.57
C LYS A 37 -7.62 4.31 -10.94
N LEU A 38 -8.44 5.13 -10.28
CA LEU A 38 -9.75 4.71 -9.80
C LEU A 38 -10.82 4.77 -10.94
N PRO A 39 -11.84 3.89 -10.92
CA PRO A 39 -11.90 2.66 -10.12
C PRO A 39 -10.86 1.64 -10.61
N PHE A 40 -10.42 0.76 -9.71
CA PHE A 40 -9.45 -0.29 -10.02
C PHE A 40 -9.99 -1.67 -9.62
N GLY A 41 -9.45 -2.70 -10.27
CA GLY A 41 -9.62 -4.09 -9.87
C GLY A 41 -8.28 -4.69 -9.46
N LEU A 42 -8.28 -5.58 -8.48
CA LEU A 42 -7.11 -6.33 -8.04
C LEU A 42 -7.46 -7.81 -8.00
N ASN A 43 -6.76 -8.62 -8.79
CA ASN A 43 -6.93 -10.07 -8.79
C ASN A 43 -6.04 -10.69 -7.72
N ALA A 44 -6.46 -10.63 -6.46
CA ALA A 44 -5.73 -11.19 -5.34
C ALA A 44 -6.65 -11.85 -4.31
N GLU A 45 -6.15 -12.89 -3.65
CA GLU A 45 -6.88 -13.67 -2.64
C GLU A 45 -6.06 -13.77 -1.35
N GLU A 46 -6.74 -13.95 -0.23
CA GLU A 46 -6.08 -14.28 1.03
C GLU A 46 -5.63 -15.75 1.02
N GLN A 47 -4.32 -15.97 1.14
CA GLN A 47 -3.71 -17.29 1.21
C GLN A 47 -2.69 -17.30 2.36
N ALA A 48 -2.90 -18.18 3.35
CA ALA A 48 -2.03 -18.31 4.52
C ALA A 48 -1.71 -16.98 5.22
N GLY A 49 -2.71 -16.12 5.39
CA GLY A 49 -2.58 -14.81 6.05
C GLY A 49 -1.84 -13.75 5.21
N ARG A 50 -1.73 -13.96 3.89
CA ARG A 50 -1.12 -13.02 2.95
C ARG A 50 -2.09 -12.75 1.81
N VAL A 51 -2.02 -11.57 1.22
CA VAL A 51 -2.79 -11.25 0.01
C VAL A 51 -1.92 -11.53 -1.20
N VAL A 52 -2.29 -12.54 -1.98
CA VAL A 52 -1.49 -13.09 -3.09
C VAL A 52 -2.22 -12.87 -4.39
N VAL A 53 -1.52 -12.32 -5.39
CA VAL A 53 -2.06 -12.11 -6.74
C VAL A 53 -2.33 -13.45 -7.41
N THR A 54 -3.55 -13.65 -7.90
CA THR A 54 -4.02 -14.90 -8.53
C THR A 54 -4.09 -14.81 -10.04
N GLN A 55 -4.05 -13.60 -10.60
CA GLN A 55 -3.98 -13.35 -12.04
C GLN A 55 -3.14 -12.12 -12.33
N ASP A 56 -2.35 -12.16 -13.40
CA ASP A 56 -1.62 -10.98 -13.91
C ASP A 56 -2.58 -9.80 -14.15
N GLY A 57 -2.14 -8.62 -13.74
CA GLY A 57 -2.90 -7.39 -13.87
C GLY A 57 -2.26 -6.38 -14.81
N ALA A 58 -3.05 -5.40 -15.24
CA ALA A 58 -2.61 -4.37 -16.18
C ALA A 58 -1.57 -3.40 -15.57
N GLY A 59 -1.49 -3.32 -14.24
CA GLY A 59 -0.55 -2.51 -13.50
C GLY A 59 0.86 -3.09 -13.43
N GLY A 60 1.04 -4.35 -13.87
CA GLY A 60 2.33 -5.03 -13.91
C GLY A 60 2.58 -5.99 -12.74
N GLU A 61 1.61 -6.16 -11.84
CA GLU A 61 1.57 -7.27 -10.89
C GLU A 61 1.36 -8.60 -11.61
N ARG A 62 1.91 -9.66 -11.03
CA ARG A 62 1.93 -11.02 -11.59
C ARG A 62 1.44 -12.05 -10.59
N VAL A 63 0.97 -13.18 -11.08
CA VAL A 63 0.60 -14.33 -10.22
C VAL A 63 1.74 -14.67 -9.26
N GLY A 64 1.41 -14.79 -7.97
CA GLY A 64 2.35 -15.07 -6.88
C GLY A 64 2.96 -13.85 -6.21
N ASP A 65 2.73 -12.63 -6.74
CA ASP A 65 3.10 -11.40 -6.05
C ASP A 65 2.33 -11.27 -4.73
N VAL A 66 3.01 -10.89 -3.66
CA VAL A 66 2.41 -10.70 -2.34
C VAL A 66 2.22 -9.21 -2.07
N LEU A 67 0.98 -8.77 -1.82
CA LEU A 67 0.71 -7.37 -1.48
C LEU A 67 1.32 -7.03 -0.11
N ARG A 68 2.21 -6.05 -0.09
CA ARG A 68 2.90 -5.56 1.11
C ARG A 68 2.33 -4.26 1.63
N PHE A 69 2.06 -3.32 0.73
CA PHE A 69 1.50 -2.03 1.11
C PHE A 69 0.43 -1.57 0.13
N THR A 70 -0.55 -0.84 0.65
CA THR A 70 -1.51 -0.06 -0.14
C THR A 70 -1.65 1.33 0.44
N THR A 71 -1.97 2.32 -0.39
CA THR A 71 -2.46 3.60 0.12
C THR A 71 -3.74 3.40 0.90
N ARG A 72 -3.85 4.11 2.03
CA ARG A 72 -5.04 4.13 2.90
C ARG A 72 -5.37 5.57 3.26
N TRP A 73 -6.65 5.89 3.16
CA TRP A 73 -7.23 7.11 3.67
C TRP A 73 -7.93 6.86 4.99
N SER A 74 -7.57 7.62 6.02
CA SER A 74 -8.19 7.54 7.34
C SER A 74 -8.60 8.93 7.82
N LEU A 75 -9.73 9.00 8.52
CA LEU A 75 -10.19 10.23 9.14
C LEU A 75 -9.56 10.36 10.53
N GLY A 76 -8.89 11.47 10.81
CA GLY A 76 -8.22 11.65 12.09
C GLY A 76 -7.73 13.07 12.34
N LEU A 77 -7.27 13.31 13.55
CA LEU A 77 -6.49 14.51 13.86
C LEU A 77 -5.09 14.35 13.28
N PRO A 78 -4.48 15.43 12.73
CA PRO A 78 -3.13 15.36 12.20
C PRO A 78 -2.12 14.96 13.29
N GLN A 79 -1.64 13.71 13.23
CA GLN A 79 -0.55 13.24 14.09
C GLN A 79 0.79 13.72 13.50
N GLY A 80 1.38 14.74 14.12
CA GLY A 80 2.62 15.39 13.67
C GLY A 80 3.91 14.59 13.87
N GLY A 81 3.95 13.31 13.53
CA GLY A 81 5.17 12.49 13.68
C GLY A 81 5.02 11.05 13.21
N GLY A 82 5.25 10.80 11.92
CA GLY A 82 5.23 9.47 11.32
C GLY A 82 5.00 9.55 9.81
N LEU A 83 5.18 8.44 9.10
CA LEU A 83 5.10 8.30 7.63
C LEU A 83 3.69 8.56 7.07
N VAL A 84 3.17 9.77 7.28
CA VAL A 84 1.83 10.23 6.92
C VAL A 84 1.98 11.50 6.10
N SER A 85 1.53 11.46 4.85
CA SER A 85 1.53 12.62 3.98
C SER A 85 0.23 13.37 4.24
N THR A 86 0.28 14.43 5.04
CA THR A 86 -0.91 15.23 5.36
C THR A 86 -1.43 15.94 4.12
N ALA A 87 -2.47 15.39 3.49
CA ALA A 87 -3.30 16.12 2.55
C ALA A 87 -4.40 16.85 3.34
N ALA A 88 -4.22 18.15 3.56
CA ALA A 88 -5.23 19.11 4.05
C ALA A 88 -5.73 18.95 5.52
N SER A 89 -4.88 19.30 6.49
CA SER A 89 -5.34 19.62 7.86
C SER A 89 -4.70 20.92 8.36
N PHE A 90 -5.21 22.07 7.91
CA PHE A 90 -4.88 23.37 8.50
C PHE A 90 -5.90 23.67 9.60
N GLY A 91 -5.48 23.65 10.87
CA GLY A 91 -6.25 24.26 11.99
C GLY A 91 -6.76 23.34 13.11
N GLY A 92 -6.21 22.14 13.32
CA GLY A 92 -6.66 21.26 14.41
C GLY A 92 -8.03 20.62 14.19
N ALA A 93 -8.57 20.72 12.97
CA ALA A 93 -9.78 20.03 12.55
C ALA A 93 -9.48 18.59 12.12
N ILE A 94 -10.44 17.70 12.37
CA ILE A 94 -10.44 16.33 11.85
C ILE A 94 -10.41 16.39 10.32
N GLY A 95 -9.47 15.68 9.69
CA GLY A 95 -9.29 15.67 8.25
C GLY A 95 -8.93 14.30 7.72
N TRP A 96 -9.04 14.13 6.40
CA TRP A 96 -8.58 12.93 5.72
C TRP A 96 -7.06 12.91 5.66
N GLN A 97 -6.47 11.77 6.02
CA GLN A 97 -5.03 11.59 6.00
C GLN A 97 -4.67 10.44 5.06
N LEU A 98 -3.65 10.67 4.24
CA LEU A 98 -3.07 9.65 3.37
C LEU A 98 -1.89 8.98 4.08
N SER A 99 -1.90 7.65 4.10
CA SER A 99 -0.83 6.82 4.66
C SER A 99 -0.58 5.59 3.80
N LEU A 100 0.54 4.91 4.03
CA LEU A 100 0.77 3.56 3.52
C LEU A 100 0.44 2.54 4.59
N PHE A 101 -0.55 1.70 4.31
CA PHE A 101 -0.96 0.61 5.17
C PHE A 101 -0.09 -0.63 4.91
N ASP A 102 0.55 -1.15 5.95
CA ASP A 102 1.36 -2.38 5.90
C ASP A 102 0.45 -3.60 6.03
N VAL A 103 0.20 -4.25 4.89
CA VAL A 103 -0.70 -5.41 4.78
C VAL A 103 -0.19 -6.59 5.61
N ALA A 104 1.12 -6.73 5.78
CA ALA A 104 1.70 -7.79 6.60
C ALA A 104 1.47 -7.60 8.11
N LYS A 105 1.02 -6.42 8.53
CA LYS A 105 0.68 -6.10 9.92
C LYS A 105 -0.82 -5.99 10.17
N ALA A 106 -1.65 -6.25 9.15
CA ALA A 106 -3.09 -6.25 9.30
C ALA A 106 -3.51 -7.30 10.34
N ARG A 107 -4.51 -6.96 11.17
CA ARG A 107 -5.03 -7.88 12.20
C ARG A 107 -5.94 -8.96 11.59
N ASN A 108 -6.60 -8.63 10.49
CA ASN A 108 -7.47 -9.49 9.73
C ASN A 108 -7.58 -8.97 8.28
N PHE A 109 -8.19 -9.76 7.41
CA PHE A 109 -8.37 -9.40 6.00
C PHE A 109 -9.29 -8.18 5.81
N ASP A 110 -10.27 -7.98 6.68
CA ASP A 110 -11.19 -6.84 6.62
C ASP A 110 -10.46 -5.50 6.69
N GLU A 111 -9.38 -5.38 7.49
CA GLU A 111 -8.54 -4.18 7.52
C GLU A 111 -7.85 -3.91 6.17
N VAL A 112 -7.48 -4.96 5.44
CA VAL A 112 -6.87 -4.84 4.12
C VAL A 112 -7.91 -4.37 3.11
N VAL A 113 -9.12 -4.94 3.15
CA VAL A 113 -10.24 -4.52 2.30
C VAL A 113 -10.62 -3.07 2.60
N GLU A 114 -10.70 -2.68 3.87
CA GLU A 114 -10.96 -1.30 4.29
C GLU A 114 -9.87 -0.36 3.75
N ALA A 115 -8.59 -0.74 3.86
CA ALA A 115 -7.49 0.06 3.33
C ALA A 115 -7.61 0.26 1.81
N LEU A 116 -7.86 -0.81 1.05
CA LEU A 116 -8.03 -0.77 -0.41
C LEU A 116 -9.23 0.11 -0.81
N THR A 117 -10.38 -0.12 -0.19
CA THR A 117 -11.65 0.58 -0.49
C THR A 117 -11.74 1.99 0.07
N SER A 118 -10.82 2.38 0.96
CA SER A 118 -10.68 3.78 1.41
C SER A 118 -10.22 4.72 0.28
N ASN A 119 -9.62 4.19 -0.79
CA ASN A 119 -9.26 4.95 -1.98
C ASN A 119 -10.50 5.19 -2.83
N THR A 120 -11.21 6.28 -2.56
CA THR A 120 -12.41 6.70 -3.28
C THR A 120 -12.10 7.91 -4.16
N GLU A 121 -12.87 8.08 -5.25
CA GLU A 121 -12.69 9.17 -6.21
C GLU A 121 -12.82 10.57 -5.58
N ASP A 122 -13.60 10.69 -4.50
CA ASP A 122 -13.71 11.93 -3.71
C ASP A 122 -12.41 12.34 -3.00
N ARG A 123 -11.46 11.43 -2.83
CA ARG A 123 -10.23 11.62 -2.04
C ARG A 123 -8.97 11.59 -2.88
N THR A 124 -8.95 10.74 -3.91
CA THR A 124 -7.78 10.53 -4.78
C THR A 124 -8.26 10.04 -6.14
N ASN A 125 -7.44 10.16 -7.17
CA ASN A 125 -7.66 9.53 -8.48
C ASN A 125 -6.77 8.30 -8.71
N GLN A 126 -5.95 7.94 -7.72
CA GLN A 126 -4.96 6.88 -7.82
C GLN A 126 -4.85 6.08 -6.51
N VAL A 127 -4.65 4.77 -6.64
CA VAL A 127 -4.17 3.89 -5.57
C VAL A 127 -2.74 3.45 -5.88
N THR A 128 -1.87 3.45 -4.86
CA THR A 128 -0.50 2.90 -4.98
C THR A 128 -0.42 1.60 -4.19
N LEU A 129 -0.03 0.53 -4.87
CA LEU A 129 0.18 -0.80 -4.32
C LEU A 129 1.66 -1.15 -4.38
N ILE A 130 2.18 -1.79 -3.35
CA ILE A 130 3.56 -2.29 -3.32
C ILE A 130 3.48 -3.79 -3.09
N PHE A 131 4.00 -4.54 -4.04
CA PHE A 131 4.11 -5.99 -3.99
C PHE A 131 5.53 -6.42 -3.69
N GLU A 132 5.65 -7.60 -3.10
CA GLU A 132 6.88 -8.36 -3.05
C GLU A 132 6.74 -9.53 -4.02
N ARG A 133 7.59 -9.56 -5.04
CA ARG A 133 7.60 -10.58 -6.09
C ARG A 133 8.67 -11.63 -5.80
N PRO A 134 8.32 -12.93 -5.73
CA PRO A 134 9.32 -13.99 -5.63
C PRO A 134 10.25 -13.97 -6.85
N THR A 135 11.56 -14.00 -6.61
CA THR A 135 12.58 -14.15 -7.66
C THR A 135 13.22 -15.52 -7.48
N ALA A 136 12.63 -16.54 -8.10
CA ALA A 136 13.20 -17.89 -8.13
C ALA A 136 14.55 -17.92 -8.85
#